data_AF-A0A243PFV9-F1
#
_entry.id   AF-A0A243PFV9-F1
#
_cell.length_a   1.000
_cell.length_b   1.000
_cell.length_c   1.000
_cell.angle_alpha   90.00
_cell.angle_beta   90.00
_cell.angle_gamma   90.00
#
_symmetry.space_group_name_H-M   'P 1'
#
loop_
_entity.id
_entity.type
_entity.pdbx_description
1 polymer ?
#
loop_
_entity_poly.entity_id
_entity_poly.type
_entity_poly.pdbx_seq_one_letter_code
_entity_poly.pdbx_strand_id
1 'polypeptide(L)'
;MRQFPAMFLGSALLLSACQTGGIERRAEAPAVPGNCDPNGLVQFVGDVAVERFIGQKASAETGAALLAASGARTLRWGGPGMAMTMDFRPDRLTVSYDEAMTITSARCG
;
A
#
# COMPACT_ATOMS: atom_id res chain seq x y z
N MET A 1 7.43 72.46 13.80
CA MET A 1 8.47 72.63 12.75
C MET A 1 9.45 71.47 12.86
N ARG A 2 9.72 70.78 11.72
CA ARG A 2 10.68 69.69 11.48
C ARG A 2 10.44 68.40 12.28
N GLN A 3 9.90 67.31 11.74
CA GLN A 3 10.27 66.53 10.53
C GLN A 3 11.77 66.21 10.46
N PHE A 4 12.13 64.96 10.74
CA PHE A 4 13.21 64.26 10.03
C PHE A 4 12.78 62.80 9.79
N PRO A 5 12.65 62.38 8.52
CA PRO A 5 12.10 61.09 8.14
C PRO A 5 13.19 60.00 8.02
N ALA A 6 12.70 58.76 8.02
CA ALA A 6 13.15 57.59 7.26
C ALA A 6 14.66 57.29 7.17
N MET A 7 15.00 56.05 7.55
CA MET A 7 15.54 55.01 6.66
C MET A 7 16.54 54.15 7.42
N PHE A 8 16.20 52.89 7.71
CA PHE A 8 17.10 51.74 7.54
C PHE A 8 16.22 50.48 7.70
N LEU A 9 15.73 49.94 6.59
CA LEU A 9 16.34 48.87 5.79
C LEU A 9 16.30 47.50 6.50
N GLY A 10 15.47 46.61 5.93
CA GLY A 10 15.74 45.18 5.94
C GLY A 10 15.25 44.41 7.17
N SER A 11 14.08 43.77 7.04
CA SER A 11 13.86 42.50 7.71
C SER A 11 13.17 41.55 6.76
N ALA A 12 13.92 40.49 6.52
CA ALA A 12 13.69 39.38 5.64
C ALA A 12 12.57 38.46 6.15
N LEU A 13 11.90 37.83 5.18
CA LEU A 13 11.27 36.51 5.22
C LEU A 13 10.40 36.15 6.44
N LEU A 14 9.08 36.15 6.23
CA LEU A 14 8.17 35.22 6.90
C LEU A 14 7.31 34.51 5.85
N LEU A 15 7.86 33.46 5.22
CA LEU A 15 7.04 32.48 4.51
C LEU A 15 6.35 31.60 5.57
N SER A 16 5.07 31.85 5.79
CA SER A 16 4.18 30.98 6.56
C SER A 16 3.96 29.68 5.78
N ALA A 17 4.57 28.58 6.24
CA ALA A 17 4.33 27.24 5.72
C ALA A 17 2.97 26.71 6.23
N CYS A 18 2.08 26.32 5.31
CA CYS A 18 0.96 25.44 5.63
C CYS A 18 1.50 24.02 5.90
N GLN A 19 1.75 23.69 7.16
CA GLN A 19 1.94 22.30 7.59
C GLN A 19 0.57 21.65 7.77
N THR A 20 0.08 20.99 6.72
CA THR A 20 -1.02 20.02 6.84
C THR A 20 -0.47 18.78 7.54
N GLY A 21 -0.40 18.86 8.87
CA GLY A 21 -0.06 17.75 9.76
C GLY A 21 -1.21 16.75 9.86
N GLY A 22 -1.42 15.97 8.80
CA GLY A 22 -2.23 14.75 8.83
C GLY A 22 -1.34 13.54 9.13
N ILE A 23 -0.74 13.50 10.32
CA ILE A 23 -0.11 12.29 10.85
C ILE A 23 -1.22 11.37 11.37
N GLU A 24 -2.00 10.81 10.45
CA GLU A 24 -2.71 9.56 10.68
C GLU A 24 -1.63 8.50 10.90
N ARG A 25 -1.19 8.37 12.16
CA ARG A 25 -0.28 7.33 12.60
C ARG A 25 -1.06 6.02 12.53
N ARG A 26 -1.16 5.46 11.33
CA ARG A 26 -1.59 4.08 11.13
C ARG A 26 -0.71 3.25 12.04
N ALA A 27 -1.31 2.60 13.03
CA ALA A 27 -0.60 1.76 13.97
C ALA A 27 0.31 0.81 13.18
N GLU A 28 1.62 0.99 13.34
CA GLU A 28 2.63 0.09 12.78
C GLU A 28 2.40 -1.25 13.48
N ALA A 29 1.71 -2.16 12.79
CA ALA A 29 1.61 -3.54 13.23
C ALA A 29 3.06 -4.07 13.38
N PRO A 30 3.36 -4.87 14.42
CA PRO A 30 4.71 -5.36 14.64
C PRO A 30 5.25 -6.01 13.37
N ALA A 31 6.47 -5.62 12.99
CA ALA A 31 7.16 -6.14 11.81
C ALA A 31 7.54 -7.61 12.02
N VAL A 32 6.56 -8.50 11.95
CA VAL A 32 6.80 -9.91 11.65
C VAL A 32 7.39 -9.94 10.23
N PRO A 33 8.46 -10.70 9.96
CA PRO A 33 8.93 -10.91 8.59
C PRO A 33 7.82 -11.66 7.81
N GLY A 34 6.88 -10.90 7.23
CA GLY A 34 5.77 -11.42 6.41
C GLY A 34 6.25 -11.72 5.00
N ASN A 35 7.20 -12.63 4.90
CA ASN A 35 7.38 -13.33 3.65
C ASN A 35 6.19 -14.27 3.50
N CYS A 36 5.73 -14.47 2.26
CA CYS A 36 4.85 -15.60 2.02
C CYS A 36 5.55 -16.87 2.55
N ASP A 37 4.87 -17.65 3.41
CA ASP A 37 5.49 -18.66 4.27
C ASP A 37 6.23 -19.75 3.48
N PRO A 38 7.53 -20.01 3.73
CA PRO A 38 8.30 -21.06 3.05
C PRO A 38 8.00 -22.50 3.53
N ASN A 39 7.29 -22.72 4.65
CA ASN A 39 6.84 -24.06 5.11
C ASN A 39 5.31 -24.19 5.17
N GLY A 40 4.58 -23.22 4.60
CA GLY A 40 3.12 -23.18 4.45
C GLY A 40 2.67 -23.01 2.99
N LEU A 41 3.42 -23.61 2.06
CA LEU A 41 3.15 -23.86 0.64
C LEU A 41 2.59 -22.68 -0.17
N VAL A 42 3.49 -21.79 -0.61
CA VAL A 42 3.21 -20.81 -1.67
C VAL A 42 4.30 -20.77 -2.74
N GLN A 43 4.67 -21.93 -3.28
CA GLN A 43 5.83 -22.02 -4.17
C GLN A 43 5.44 -21.89 -5.65
N PHE A 44 4.25 -22.33 -6.08
CA PHE A 44 3.84 -22.32 -7.48
C PHE A 44 2.31 -22.34 -7.64
N VAL A 45 1.81 -21.56 -8.61
CA VAL A 45 0.44 -21.50 -9.17
C VAL A 45 -0.62 -22.30 -8.40
N GLY A 46 -1.36 -21.63 -7.51
CA GLY A 46 -2.55 -22.21 -6.86
C GLY A 46 -2.38 -22.55 -5.38
N ASP A 47 -2.08 -21.55 -4.55
CA ASP A 47 -1.96 -21.80 -3.12
C ASP A 47 -3.36 -22.01 -2.53
N VAL A 48 -3.68 -23.24 -2.14
CA VAL A 48 -5.01 -23.67 -1.65
C VAL A 48 -5.61 -22.69 -0.62
N ALA A 49 -4.75 -22.06 0.20
CA ALA A 49 -5.15 -21.06 1.19
C ALA A 49 -5.76 -19.78 0.58
N VAL A 50 -5.25 -19.32 -0.57
CA VAL A 50 -5.77 -18.15 -1.30
C VAL A 50 -6.71 -18.53 -2.45
N GLU A 51 -6.67 -19.77 -2.93
CA GLU A 51 -7.57 -20.27 -3.98
C GLU A 51 -9.05 -20.17 -3.58
N ARG A 52 -9.37 -20.35 -2.30
CA ARG A 52 -10.73 -20.19 -1.79
C ARG A 52 -11.33 -18.80 -2.01
N PHE A 53 -10.50 -17.78 -2.31
CA PHE A 53 -10.94 -16.42 -2.60
C PHE A 53 -11.20 -16.17 -4.08
N ILE A 54 -10.81 -17.09 -4.98
CA ILE A 54 -11.16 -16.99 -6.40
C ILE A 54 -12.69 -17.03 -6.52
N GLY A 55 -13.25 -16.13 -7.33
CA GLY A 55 -14.70 -15.96 -7.45
C GLY A 55 -15.34 -15.05 -6.38
N GLN A 56 -14.60 -14.66 -5.34
CA GLN A 56 -15.07 -13.67 -4.36
C GLN A 56 -14.85 -12.24 -4.86
N LYS A 57 -15.54 -11.29 -4.24
CA LYS A 57 -15.36 -9.87 -4.55
C LYS A 57 -14.08 -9.32 -3.92
N ALA A 58 -13.32 -8.58 -4.72
CA ALA A 58 -12.23 -7.75 -4.25
C ALA A 58 -12.79 -6.61 -3.40
N SER A 59 -12.51 -6.66 -2.11
CA SER A 59 -12.88 -5.65 -1.11
C SER A 59 -11.78 -5.50 -0.07
N ALA A 60 -11.91 -4.52 0.81
CA ALA A 60 -10.96 -4.32 1.91
C ALA A 60 -10.94 -5.52 2.87
N GLU A 61 -12.11 -6.08 3.15
CA GLU A 61 -12.30 -7.24 4.03
C GLU A 61 -11.65 -8.48 3.42
N THR A 62 -11.93 -8.75 2.13
CA THR A 62 -11.31 -9.88 1.41
C THR A 62 -9.79 -9.70 1.30
N GLY A 63 -9.32 -8.47 1.07
CA GLY A 63 -7.89 -8.15 1.03
C GLY A 63 -7.17 -8.40 2.36
N ALA A 64 -7.79 -8.05 3.48
CA ALA A 64 -7.25 -8.36 4.82
C ALA A 64 -7.19 -9.87 5.07
N ALA A 65 -8.23 -10.61 4.66
CA ALA A 65 -8.26 -12.06 4.77
C ALA A 65 -7.21 -12.75 3.89
N LEU A 66 -6.94 -12.22 2.69
CA LEU A 66 -5.89 -12.66 1.77
C LEU A 66 -4.49 -12.42 2.35
N LEU A 67 -4.26 -11.27 2.97
CA LEU A 67 -2.99 -10.98 3.67
C LEU A 67 -2.77 -11.96 4.83
N ALA A 68 -3.80 -12.16 5.65
CA ALA A 68 -3.72 -13.10 6.78
C ALA A 68 -3.50 -14.56 6.31
N ALA A 69 -4.15 -14.96 5.21
CA ALA A 69 -4.03 -16.32 4.67
C ALA A 69 -2.68 -16.58 3.98
N SER A 70 -2.09 -15.56 3.34
CA SER A 70 -0.82 -15.69 2.61
C SER A 70 0.42 -15.44 3.47
N GLY A 71 0.28 -14.71 4.59
CA GLY A 71 1.41 -14.27 5.41
C GLY A 71 2.22 -13.12 4.79
N ALA A 72 1.82 -12.59 3.63
CA ALA A 72 2.51 -11.49 2.98
C ALA A 72 2.44 -10.20 3.81
N ARG A 73 3.48 -9.35 3.74
CA ARG A 73 3.47 -8.01 4.36
C ARG A 73 2.55 -7.04 3.64
N THR A 74 2.49 -7.15 2.33
CA THR A 74 1.80 -6.18 1.48
C THR A 74 0.95 -6.85 0.43
N LEU A 75 -0.17 -6.22 0.09
CA LEU A 75 -1.06 -6.67 -0.98
C LEU A 75 -1.05 -5.63 -2.09
N ARG A 76 -0.93 -6.08 -3.33
CA ARG A 76 -1.06 -5.27 -4.54
C ARG A 76 -2.23 -5.76 -5.37
N TRP A 77 -3.20 -4.89 -5.60
CA TRP A 77 -4.31 -5.16 -6.51
C TRP A 77 -3.87 -4.99 -7.98
N GLY A 78 -4.29 -5.91 -8.84
CA GLY A 78 -4.07 -5.88 -10.29
C GLY A 78 -5.41 -5.96 -11.02
N GLY A 79 -6.04 -4.82 -11.26
CA GLY A 79 -7.29 -4.74 -12.02
C GLY A 79 -7.12 -4.99 -13.52
N PRO A 80 -8.23 -5.05 -14.27
CA PRO A 80 -8.22 -5.29 -15.70
C PRO A 80 -7.44 -4.18 -16.45
N GLY A 81 -6.61 -4.59 -17.42
CA GLY A 81 -5.80 -3.66 -18.23
C GLY A 81 -4.62 -3.00 -17.52
N MET A 82 -4.41 -3.28 -16.23
CA MET A 82 -3.31 -2.69 -15.47
C MET A 82 -1.98 -3.36 -15.82
N ALA A 83 -1.06 -2.58 -16.39
CA ALA A 83 0.31 -3.04 -16.60
C ALA A 83 1.02 -3.20 -15.25
N MET A 84 1.67 -4.34 -15.04
CA MET A 84 2.43 -4.64 -13.83
C MET A 84 3.86 -5.01 -14.22
N THR A 85 4.83 -4.46 -13.50
CA THR A 85 6.23 -4.86 -13.66
C THR A 85 6.43 -6.28 -13.14
N MET A 86 7.37 -7.02 -13.76
CA MET A 86 7.68 -8.43 -13.46
C MET A 86 8.70 -8.60 -12.31
N ASP A 87 8.89 -7.56 -11.49
CA ASP A 87 9.78 -7.61 -10.32
C ASP A 87 9.21 -8.55 -9.26
N PHE A 88 10.01 -9.55 -8.85
CA PHE A 88 9.60 -10.55 -7.86
C PHE A 88 9.96 -10.09 -6.44
N ARG A 89 8.94 -10.05 -5.57
CA ARG A 89 9.05 -9.69 -4.17
C ARG A 89 8.35 -10.71 -3.27
N PRO A 90 9.12 -11.48 -2.47
CA PRO A 90 8.55 -12.55 -1.64
C PRO A 90 7.70 -12.04 -0.46
N ASP A 91 7.73 -10.74 -0.19
CA ASP A 91 6.97 -10.07 0.87
C ASP A 91 5.65 -9.46 0.38
N ARG A 92 5.27 -9.70 -0.87
CA ARG A 92 4.10 -9.12 -1.51
C ARG A 92 3.19 -10.20 -2.09
N LEU A 93 1.90 -10.04 -1.83
CA LEU A 93 0.83 -10.76 -2.52
C LEU A 93 0.26 -9.86 -3.62
N THR A 94 0.31 -10.32 -4.87
CA THR A 94 -0.39 -9.68 -5.98
C THR A 94 -1.72 -10.39 -6.23
N VAL A 95 -2.84 -9.66 -6.19
CA VAL A 95 -4.20 -10.19 -6.38
C VAL A 95 -4.85 -9.51 -7.57
N SER A 96 -5.26 -10.29 -8.56
CA SER A 96 -5.94 -9.79 -9.74
C SER A 96 -7.43 -10.05 -9.71
N TYR A 97 -8.20 -9.15 -10.31
CA TYR A 97 -9.64 -9.24 -10.44
C TYR A 97 -10.12 -8.78 -11.82
N ASP A 98 -11.35 -9.16 -12.18
CA ASP A 98 -12.00 -8.79 -13.45
C ASP A 98 -12.84 -7.50 -13.36
N GLU A 99 -13.47 -7.10 -14.46
CA GLU A 99 -14.35 -5.91 -14.53
C GLU A 99 -15.51 -5.94 -13.52
N ALA A 100 -15.90 -7.12 -13.04
CA ALA A 100 -16.93 -7.28 -12.03
C ALA A 100 -16.36 -7.26 -10.60
N MET A 101 -15.09 -6.88 -10.41
CA MET A 101 -14.37 -6.96 -9.13
C MET A 101 -14.28 -8.39 -8.58
N THR A 102 -14.37 -9.40 -9.44
CA THR A 102 -14.25 -10.81 -9.05
C THR A 102 -12.78 -11.21 -9.09
N ILE A 103 -12.28 -11.77 -8.00
CA ILE A 103 -10.89 -12.22 -7.91
C ILE A 103 -10.68 -13.40 -8.87
N THR A 104 -9.66 -13.29 -9.70
CA THR A 104 -9.30 -14.29 -10.74
C THR A 104 -7.96 -14.96 -10.46
N SER A 105 -7.05 -14.31 -9.74
CA SER A 105 -5.81 -14.93 -9.28
C SER A 105 -5.24 -14.22 -8.06
N ALA A 106 -4.47 -14.95 -7.26
CA ALA A 106 -3.66 -14.42 -6.17
C ALA A 106 -2.32 -15.14 -6.17
N ARG A 107 -1.22 -14.40 -6.15
CA ARG A 107 0.14 -14.96 -6.25
C ARG A 107 1.15 -14.14 -5.46
N CYS A 108 2.08 -14.81 -4.80
CA CYS A 108 3.20 -14.15 -4.15
C CYS A 108 4.25 -13.72 -5.17
N GLY A 109 4.81 -12.53 -4.98
CA GLY A 109 5.81 -11.93 -5.86
C GLY A 109 5.64 -10.46 -6.12
#